data_AF-A0AAW9JYL4-F1
#
_entry.id   AF-A0AAW9JYL4-F1
#
_cell.length_a   1.000
_cell.length_b   1.000
_cell.length_c   1.000
_cell.angle_alpha   90.00
_cell.angle_beta   90.00
_cell.angle_gamma   90.00
#
_symmetry.space_group_name_H-M   'P 1'
#
loop_
_entity.id
_entity.type
_entity.pdbx_description
1 polymer ?
#
loop_
_entity_poly.entity_id
_entity_poly.type
_entity_poly.pdbx_seq_one_letter_code
_entity_poly.pdbx_strand_id
1 'polypeptide(L)'
;MEKNKLIAKNLSSHKQIVSNTMIYEGHSYLNLENSFKKNWDKHIQSLKKFKGEQKVGIFLIEYLDHMALSMAELSLNGVNEICIGDIKRQEMVNDYRLSRDKDMLDWISTFEKEIEYVVFMSQEHVEIIKLSGISKLQTVLPYKYAIAPNITQRTDRWVQIGKISNKDE
;
A
#
# COMPACT_ATOMS: atom_id res chain seq x y z
N MET A 1 -14.68 55.21 15.76
CA MET A 1 -15.59 54.14 16.21
C MET A 1 -16.15 53.29 15.06
N GLU A 2 -16.37 53.85 13.85
CA GLU A 2 -16.84 53.12 12.66
C GLU A 2 -15.84 52.10 12.07
N LYS A 3 -14.53 52.40 12.04
CA LYS A 3 -13.49 51.50 11.51
C LYS A 3 -13.47 50.12 12.22
N ASN A 4 -13.64 50.11 13.54
CA ASN A 4 -13.66 48.88 14.33
C ASN A 4 -14.95 48.06 14.11
N LYS A 5 -16.09 48.72 13.85
CA LYS A 5 -17.35 48.06 13.47
C LYS A 5 -17.27 47.42 12.08
N LEU A 6 -16.58 48.07 11.13
CA LEU A 6 -16.37 47.53 9.78
C LEU A 6 -15.43 46.31 9.78
N ILE A 7 -14.36 46.34 10.60
CA ILE A 7 -13.43 45.22 10.79
C ILE A 7 -14.15 44.02 11.43
N ALA A 8 -14.95 44.24 12.47
CA ALA A 8 -15.74 43.18 13.10
C ALA A 8 -16.78 42.57 12.14
N LYS A 9 -17.43 43.39 11.31
CA LYS A 9 -18.38 42.92 10.28
C LYS A 9 -17.69 42.09 9.20
N ASN A 10 -16.50 42.49 8.77
CA ASN A 10 -15.70 41.75 7.77
C ASN A 10 -15.08 40.45 8.31
N LEU A 11 -14.76 40.40 9.61
CA LEU A 11 -14.36 39.17 10.30
C LEU A 11 -15.55 38.21 10.50
N SER A 12 -16.75 38.75 10.76
CA SER A 12 -17.97 37.94 10.91
C SER A 12 -18.54 37.38 9.60
N SER A 13 -18.17 37.95 8.45
CA SER A 13 -18.69 37.57 7.13
C SER A 13 -17.84 36.52 6.41
N HIS A 14 -16.60 36.30 6.84
CA HIS A 14 -15.77 35.22 6.32
C HIS A 14 -15.98 33.99 7.20
N LYS A 15 -16.70 32.98 6.69
CA LYS A 15 -16.55 31.61 7.22
C LYS A 15 -15.06 31.33 7.25
N GLN A 16 -14.45 31.25 8.43
CA GLN A 16 -13.07 30.82 8.54
C GLN A 16 -13.05 29.35 8.10
N ILE A 17 -12.50 29.13 6.91
CA ILE A 17 -12.24 27.80 6.37
C ILE A 17 -10.74 27.57 6.58
N VAL A 18 -10.42 26.60 7.43
CA VAL A 18 -9.04 26.10 7.57
C VAL A 18 -8.96 24.80 6.78
N SER A 19 -8.13 24.77 5.75
CA SER A 19 -7.85 23.55 5.00
C SER A 19 -6.42 23.11 5.22
N ASN A 20 -6.22 21.83 5.55
CA ASN A 20 -4.92 21.17 5.55
C ASN A 20 -4.94 20.07 4.49
N THR A 21 -3.95 20.06 3.60
CA THR A 21 -3.78 19.02 2.59
C THR A 21 -2.50 18.26 2.89
N MET A 22 -2.64 16.97 3.17
CA MET A 22 -1.51 16.04 3.22
C MET A 22 -1.44 15.28 1.90
N ILE A 23 -0.30 15.37 1.23
CA ILE A 23 0.02 14.55 0.06
C ILE A 23 0.73 13.30 0.58
N TYR A 24 0.23 12.13 0.23
CA TYR A 24 0.78 10.84 0.64
C TYR A 24 1.63 10.24 -0.47
N GLU A 25 2.69 10.95 -0.91
CA GLU A 25 3.65 10.40 -1.88
C GLU A 25 4.33 9.12 -1.36
N GLY A 26 4.38 8.97 -0.02
CA GLY A 26 4.92 7.83 0.71
C GLY A 26 4.27 6.48 0.39
N HIS A 27 2.97 6.44 0.13
CA HIS A 27 2.20 5.19 -0.04
C HIS A 27 2.17 4.69 -1.49
N SER A 28 3.25 4.88 -2.23
CA SER A 28 3.38 4.35 -3.60
C SER A 28 4.01 2.96 -3.63
N TYR A 29 3.67 2.18 -4.65
CA TYR A 29 4.32 0.90 -4.91
C TYR A 29 5.85 1.05 -5.07
N LEU A 30 6.30 2.12 -5.72
CA LEU A 30 7.72 2.43 -5.89
C LEU A 30 8.45 2.58 -4.54
N ASN A 31 7.82 3.22 -3.54
CA ASN A 31 8.42 3.35 -2.21
C ASN A 31 8.46 2.03 -1.46
N LEU A 32 7.40 1.23 -1.56
CA LEU A 32 7.39 -0.13 -1.03
C LEU A 32 8.54 -0.94 -1.64
N GLU A 33 8.63 -0.99 -2.96
CA GLU A 33 9.68 -1.72 -3.70
C GLU A 33 11.08 -1.25 -3.28
N ASN A 34 11.33 0.05 -3.29
CA ASN A 34 12.64 0.61 -2.93
C ASN A 34 13.02 0.31 -1.49
N SER A 35 12.09 0.45 -0.55
CA SER A 35 12.36 0.17 0.87
C SER A 35 12.57 -1.33 1.11
N PHE A 36 11.78 -2.18 0.46
CA PHE A 36 11.91 -3.63 0.50
C PHE A 36 13.29 -4.04 0.01
N LYS A 37 13.66 -3.68 -1.24
CA LYS A 37 14.93 -4.07 -1.86
C LYS A 37 16.12 -3.58 -1.07
N LYS A 38 16.08 -2.33 -0.58
CA LYS A 38 17.13 -1.76 0.28
C LYS A 38 17.32 -2.54 1.58
N ASN A 39 16.25 -2.95 2.24
CA ASN A 39 16.33 -3.70 3.50
C ASN A 39 16.78 -5.14 3.26
N TRP A 40 16.30 -5.75 2.18
CA TRP A 40 16.73 -7.08 1.75
C TRP A 40 18.22 -7.11 1.44
N ASP A 41 18.74 -6.16 0.65
CA ASP A 41 20.17 -6.08 0.32
C ASP A 41 21.04 -5.94 1.57
N LYS A 42 20.63 -5.10 2.53
CA LYS A 42 21.31 -4.99 3.82
C LYS A 42 21.32 -6.31 4.59
N HIS A 43 20.22 -7.03 4.57
CA HIS A 43 20.12 -8.34 5.22
C HIS A 43 21.04 -9.35 4.54
N ILE A 44 21.04 -9.46 3.21
CA ILE A 44 21.96 -10.32 2.46
C ILE A 44 23.43 -9.97 2.77
N GLN A 45 23.78 -8.68 2.82
CA GLN A 45 25.13 -8.24 3.19
C GLN A 45 25.50 -8.62 4.63
N SER A 46 24.53 -8.59 5.55
CA SER A 46 24.72 -9.05 6.93
C SER A 46 24.94 -10.56 7.00
N LEU A 47 24.12 -11.34 6.29
CA LEU A 47 24.24 -12.79 6.19
C LEU A 47 25.61 -13.21 5.65
N LYS A 48 26.10 -12.56 4.59
CA LYS A 48 27.43 -12.85 4.00
C LYS A 48 28.60 -12.60 4.96
N LYS A 49 28.44 -11.74 5.96
CA LYS A 49 29.46 -11.45 6.99
C LYS A 49 29.35 -12.38 8.19
N PHE A 50 28.22 -13.06 8.34
CA PHE A 50 27.98 -13.96 9.46
C PHE A 50 28.81 -15.24 9.30
N LYS A 51 29.55 -15.62 10.35
CA LYS A 51 30.44 -16.79 10.37
C LYS A 51 29.87 -17.99 11.11
N GLY A 52 28.69 -17.85 11.69
CA GLY A 52 28.01 -18.96 12.38
C GLY A 52 27.32 -19.90 11.40
N GLU A 53 26.80 -21.01 11.92
CA GLU A 53 26.04 -21.96 11.14
C GLU A 53 24.68 -21.36 10.73
N GLN A 54 24.40 -21.30 9.43
CA GLN A 54 23.10 -20.91 8.89
C GLN A 54 22.47 -22.12 8.20
N LYS A 55 21.54 -22.78 8.90
CA LYS A 55 20.78 -23.90 8.33
C LYS A 55 19.56 -23.42 7.54
N VAL A 56 18.96 -22.31 7.95
CA VAL A 56 17.73 -21.76 7.38
C VAL A 56 17.84 -20.24 7.35
N GLY A 57 17.70 -19.65 6.16
CA GLY A 57 17.63 -18.21 5.98
C GLY A 57 16.17 -17.74 5.97
N ILE A 58 15.83 -16.74 6.79
CA ILE A 58 14.48 -16.17 6.86
C ILE A 58 14.57 -14.66 6.77
N PHE A 59 13.78 -14.07 5.87
CA PHE A 59 13.57 -12.63 5.81
C PHE A 59 12.16 -12.29 6.29
N LEU A 60 12.05 -11.50 7.38
CA LEU A 60 10.79 -11.06 7.94
C LEU A 60 10.51 -9.61 7.54
N ILE A 61 9.28 -9.36 7.09
CA ILE A 61 8.80 -8.02 6.74
C ILE A 61 7.49 -7.79 7.48
N GLU A 62 7.41 -6.63 8.14
CA GLU A 62 6.19 -6.12 8.73
C GLU A 62 5.74 -4.90 7.91
N TYR A 63 4.63 -5.04 7.21
CA TYR A 63 4.01 -4.01 6.39
C TYR A 63 2.75 -3.51 7.08
N LEU A 64 2.90 -2.47 7.90
CA LEU A 64 1.83 -1.93 8.74
C LEU A 64 0.95 -0.89 8.05
N ASP A 65 1.25 -0.55 6.80
CA ASP A 65 0.54 0.46 6.00
C ASP A 65 -0.78 -0.13 5.44
N HIS A 66 -1.72 -0.41 6.34
CA HIS A 66 -3.01 -1.02 5.98
C HIS A 66 -3.81 -0.15 5.01
N MET A 67 -4.30 -0.78 3.95
CA MET A 67 -5.00 -0.15 2.83
C MET A 67 -4.22 0.97 2.15
N ALA A 68 -2.89 1.04 2.29
CA ALA A 68 -2.10 2.02 1.54
C ALA A 68 -2.09 1.70 0.04
N LEU A 69 -1.99 0.40 -0.30
CA LEU A 69 -2.02 -0.11 -1.66
C LEU A 69 -3.22 -1.05 -1.85
N SER A 70 -3.78 -1.05 -3.05
CA SER A 70 -4.71 -2.07 -3.53
C SER A 70 -4.11 -2.82 -4.71
N MET A 71 -4.54 -4.06 -4.87
CA MET A 71 -4.21 -4.87 -6.04
C MET A 71 -5.48 -5.32 -6.75
N ALA A 72 -5.46 -5.27 -8.08
CA ALA A 72 -6.55 -5.77 -8.91
C ALA A 72 -5.98 -6.72 -9.97
N GLU A 73 -6.61 -7.88 -10.11
CA GLU A 73 -6.25 -8.88 -11.09
C GLU A 73 -6.37 -8.29 -12.50
N LEU A 74 -5.26 -8.25 -13.22
CA LEU A 74 -5.25 -8.00 -14.65
C LEU A 74 -5.60 -9.31 -15.34
N SER A 75 -6.62 -9.26 -16.20
CA SER A 75 -7.00 -10.39 -17.05
C SER A 75 -5.78 -10.91 -17.82
N LEU A 76 -5.74 -12.23 -18.02
CA LEU A 76 -4.67 -12.89 -18.77
C LEU A 76 -4.54 -12.27 -20.17
N ASN A 77 -3.30 -11.96 -20.58
CA ASN A 77 -3.01 -11.69 -21.99
C ASN A 77 -3.48 -12.92 -22.82
N GLY A 78 -4.40 -12.69 -23.75
CA GLY A 78 -5.04 -13.75 -24.55
C GLY A 78 -6.44 -14.17 -24.07
N VAL A 79 -6.91 -13.68 -22.91
CA VAL A 79 -8.30 -13.88 -22.43
C VAL A 79 -9.19 -12.65 -22.70
N ASN A 80 -8.59 -11.49 -23.01
CA ASN A 80 -9.33 -10.29 -23.42
C ASN A 80 -10.16 -10.47 -24.71
N GLU A 81 -9.86 -11.49 -25.51
CA GLU A 81 -10.63 -11.84 -26.71
C GLU A 81 -11.69 -12.92 -26.44
N ILE A 82 -11.72 -13.50 -25.23
CA ILE A 82 -12.67 -14.53 -24.86
C ILE A 82 -13.76 -13.89 -24.01
N CYS A 83 -14.87 -13.52 -24.65
CA CYS A 83 -16.10 -13.10 -23.99
C CYS A 83 -16.80 -14.30 -23.34
N ILE A 84 -16.27 -14.82 -22.22
CA ILE A 84 -16.86 -15.97 -21.52
C ILE A 84 -17.89 -15.53 -20.47
N GLY A 85 -19.00 -14.94 -20.89
CA GLY A 85 -20.20 -14.74 -20.05
C GLY A 85 -19.95 -14.25 -18.61
N ASP A 86 -20.65 -14.83 -17.62
CA ASP A 86 -20.52 -14.56 -16.17
C ASP A 86 -19.37 -15.35 -15.50
N ILE A 87 -18.22 -15.47 -16.17
CA ILE A 87 -17.06 -16.13 -15.57
C ILE A 87 -16.28 -15.15 -14.71
N LYS A 88 -16.35 -15.41 -13.39
CA LYS A 88 -15.50 -14.98 -12.27
C LYS A 88 -15.15 -13.49 -12.22
N ARG A 89 -15.69 -12.81 -11.18
CA ARG A 89 -15.21 -11.48 -10.77
C ARG A 89 -13.69 -11.53 -10.56
N GLN A 90 -12.98 -10.61 -11.22
CA GLN A 90 -11.56 -10.33 -11.00
C GLN A 90 -11.30 -10.17 -9.49
N GLU A 91 -10.23 -10.77 -8.97
CA GLU A 91 -9.84 -10.53 -7.58
C GLU A 91 -9.45 -9.06 -7.42
N MET A 92 -10.07 -8.38 -6.46
CA MET A 92 -9.68 -7.06 -6.01
C MET A 92 -9.42 -7.14 -4.51
N VAL A 93 -8.22 -6.76 -4.09
CA VAL A 93 -7.81 -6.73 -2.70
C VAL A 93 -7.41 -5.32 -2.31
N ASN A 94 -7.91 -4.86 -1.16
CA ASN A 94 -7.61 -3.53 -0.63
C ASN A 94 -6.34 -3.52 0.24
N ASP A 95 -5.38 -4.40 -0.04
CA ASP A 95 -4.10 -4.48 0.65
C ASP A 95 -3.04 -5.03 -0.31
N TYR A 96 -1.77 -4.72 -0.05
CA TYR A 96 -0.66 -5.32 -0.79
C TYR A 96 -0.43 -6.76 -0.32
N ARG A 97 -0.29 -7.68 -1.27
CA ARG A 97 0.00 -9.09 -1.01
C ARG A 97 1.20 -9.55 -1.81
N LEU A 98 2.27 -9.94 -1.11
CA LEU A 98 3.55 -10.28 -1.75
C LEU A 98 3.41 -11.44 -2.74
N SER A 99 2.60 -12.45 -2.42
CA SER A 99 2.34 -13.59 -3.31
C SER A 99 1.65 -13.25 -4.64
N ARG A 100 1.12 -12.03 -4.81
CA ARG A 100 0.43 -11.58 -6.03
C ARG A 100 1.31 -10.68 -6.90
N ASP A 101 2.41 -10.18 -6.33
CA ASP A 101 3.36 -9.31 -7.00
C ASP A 101 4.43 -10.14 -7.72
N LYS A 102 4.18 -10.44 -9.00
CA LYS A 102 5.08 -11.28 -9.80
C LYS A 102 6.48 -10.69 -9.92
N ASP A 103 6.59 -9.38 -10.09
CA ASP A 103 7.88 -8.73 -10.30
C ASP A 103 8.73 -8.81 -9.02
N MET A 104 8.11 -8.63 -7.85
CA MET A 104 8.79 -8.82 -6.56
C MET A 104 9.13 -10.30 -6.30
N LEU A 105 8.23 -11.23 -6.62
CA LEU A 105 8.47 -12.67 -6.48
C LEU A 105 9.64 -13.14 -7.35
N ASP A 106 9.68 -12.73 -8.61
CA ASP A 106 10.78 -13.02 -9.53
C ASP A 106 12.09 -12.46 -8.98
N TRP A 107 12.08 -11.22 -8.49
CA TRP A 107 13.25 -10.59 -7.91
C TRP A 107 13.76 -11.35 -6.67
N ILE A 108 12.92 -11.67 -5.68
CA ILE A 108 13.37 -12.38 -4.47
C ILE A 108 13.83 -13.82 -4.78
N SER A 109 13.27 -14.47 -5.80
CA SER A 109 13.66 -15.84 -6.19
C SER A 109 15.14 -15.96 -6.53
N THR A 110 15.78 -14.87 -6.95
CA THR A 110 17.22 -14.83 -7.27
C THR A 110 18.12 -15.07 -6.07
N PHE A 111 17.58 -14.99 -4.85
CA PHE A 111 18.28 -15.16 -3.57
C PHE A 111 17.96 -16.49 -2.88
N GLU A 112 17.43 -17.49 -3.59
CA GLU A 112 17.07 -18.81 -3.04
C GLU A 112 18.23 -19.52 -2.32
N LYS A 113 19.48 -19.23 -2.70
CA LYS A 113 20.67 -19.82 -2.07
C LYS A 113 20.94 -19.24 -0.68
N GLU A 114 20.54 -18.00 -0.44
CA GLU A 114 20.78 -17.28 0.80
C GLU A 114 19.55 -17.30 1.73
N ILE A 115 18.35 -17.26 1.17
CA ILE A 115 17.09 -17.17 1.91
C ILE A 115 16.20 -18.35 1.54
N GLU A 116 15.72 -19.09 2.53
CA GLU A 116 14.79 -20.19 2.31
C GLU A 116 13.33 -19.70 2.32
N TYR A 117 13.00 -18.80 3.24
CA TYR A 117 11.64 -18.27 3.41
C TYR A 117 11.61 -16.75 3.52
N VAL A 118 10.59 -16.14 2.93
CA VAL A 118 10.14 -14.80 3.28
C VAL A 118 8.84 -14.90 4.08
N VAL A 119 8.78 -14.18 5.20
CA VAL A 119 7.59 -14.01 6.02
C VAL A 119 7.13 -12.57 5.85
N PHE A 120 6.01 -12.38 5.17
CA PHE A 120 5.41 -11.07 4.95
C PHE A 120 4.17 -10.95 5.83
N MET A 121 4.20 -10.00 6.75
CA MET A 121 3.09 -9.72 7.67
C MET A 121 2.46 -8.38 7.31
N SER A 122 1.16 -8.38 7.01
CA SER A 122 0.33 -7.19 7.02
C SER A 122 -0.56 -7.18 8.27
N GLN A 123 -1.38 -6.14 8.45
CA GLN A 123 -2.32 -6.09 9.58
C GLN A 123 -3.35 -7.23 9.54
N GLU A 124 -3.71 -7.70 8.34
CA GLU A 124 -4.79 -8.67 8.14
C GLU A 124 -4.27 -10.07 7.78
N HIS A 125 -3.03 -10.16 7.27
CA HIS A 125 -2.53 -11.39 6.66
C HIS A 125 -1.08 -11.69 7.02
N VAL A 126 -0.78 -12.99 7.10
CA VAL A 126 0.60 -13.48 7.19
C VAL A 126 0.83 -14.42 6.02
N GLU A 127 1.85 -14.11 5.22
CA GLU A 127 2.28 -14.91 4.08
C GLU A 127 3.66 -15.50 4.39
N ILE A 128 3.78 -16.82 4.29
CA ILE A 128 5.05 -17.53 4.42
C ILE A 128 5.34 -18.16 3.06
N ILE A 129 6.33 -17.64 2.35
CA ILE A 129 6.66 -18.04 0.99
C ILE A 129 8.05 -18.66 0.99
N LYS A 130 8.13 -19.93 0.58
CA LYS A 130 9.40 -20.61 0.33
C LYS A 130 9.95 -20.18 -1.03
N LEU A 131 11.20 -19.73 -1.11
CA LEU A 131 11.77 -19.21 -2.36
C LEU A 131 11.82 -20.28 -3.46
N SER A 132 12.28 -21.49 -3.13
CA SER A 132 12.24 -22.66 -4.03
C SER A 132 10.82 -23.04 -4.52
N GLY A 133 9.77 -22.54 -3.86
CA GLY A 133 8.37 -22.77 -4.22
C GLY A 133 7.77 -21.71 -5.15
N ILE A 134 8.47 -20.60 -5.44
CA ILE A 134 7.90 -19.45 -6.15
C ILE A 134 7.40 -19.82 -7.55
N SER A 135 8.13 -20.64 -8.31
CA SER A 135 7.70 -21.10 -9.63
C SER A 135 6.34 -21.85 -9.57
N LYS A 136 6.13 -22.69 -8.55
CA LYS A 136 4.85 -23.38 -8.34
C LYS A 136 3.76 -22.41 -7.89
N LEU A 137 4.08 -21.46 -7.01
CA LEU A 137 3.14 -20.42 -6.57
C LEU A 137 2.60 -19.63 -7.77
N GLN A 138 3.47 -19.20 -8.69
CA GLN A 138 3.09 -18.48 -9.90
C GLN A 138 2.28 -19.32 -10.89
N THR A 139 2.36 -20.66 -10.82
CA THR A 139 1.50 -21.56 -11.61
C THR A 139 0.08 -21.61 -11.03
N VAL A 140 -0.05 -21.60 -9.70
CA VAL A 140 -1.34 -21.61 -9.00
C VAL A 140 -2.03 -20.25 -9.03
N LEU A 141 -1.24 -19.16 -9.02
CA LEU A 141 -1.70 -17.78 -9.17
C LEU A 141 -1.15 -17.18 -10.47
N PRO A 142 -1.70 -17.57 -11.63
CA PRO A 142 -1.14 -17.21 -12.94
C PRO A 142 -1.41 -15.76 -13.35
N TYR A 143 -2.24 -15.03 -12.61
CA TYR A 143 -2.69 -13.69 -12.97
C TYR A 143 -1.66 -12.61 -12.64
N LYS A 144 -1.56 -11.59 -13.49
CA LYS A 144 -0.84 -10.36 -13.16
C LYS A 144 -1.75 -9.46 -12.34
N TYR A 145 -1.19 -8.57 -11.55
CA TYR A 145 -1.96 -7.61 -10.77
C TYR A 145 -1.50 -6.19 -11.08
N ALA A 146 -2.46 -5.28 -11.22
CA ALA A 146 -2.19 -3.85 -11.10
C ALA A 146 -2.09 -3.51 -9.62
N ILE A 147 -1.13 -2.65 -9.28
CA ILE A 147 -0.88 -2.20 -7.90
C ILE A 147 -1.01 -0.68 -7.89
N ALA A 148 -1.87 -0.16 -7.03
CA ALA A 148 -2.16 1.27 -6.99
C ALA A 148 -2.29 1.79 -5.55
N PRO A 149 -1.87 3.04 -5.28
CA PRO A 149 -2.14 3.69 -4.00
C PRO A 149 -3.63 3.98 -3.83
N ASN A 150 -4.18 3.66 -2.65
CA ASN A 150 -5.56 4.01 -2.30
C ASN A 150 -5.69 5.47 -1.84
N ILE A 151 -4.63 6.01 -1.22
CA ILE A 151 -4.61 7.38 -0.69
C ILE A 151 -3.41 8.10 -1.30
N THR A 152 -3.69 9.02 -2.20
CA THR A 152 -2.67 9.91 -2.79
C THR A 152 -2.69 11.29 -2.12
N GLN A 153 -3.85 11.73 -1.66
CA GLN A 153 -4.04 13.02 -0.99
C GLN A 153 -5.21 12.93 0.00
N ARG A 154 -5.04 13.52 1.18
CA ARG A 154 -6.13 13.81 2.12
C ARG A 154 -6.22 15.31 2.33
N THR A 155 -7.43 15.84 2.23
CA THR A 155 -7.68 17.25 2.57
C THR A 155 -8.71 17.32 3.68
N ASP A 156 -8.28 17.77 4.86
CA ASP A 156 -9.17 18.06 5.97
C ASP A 156 -9.61 19.52 5.88
N ARG A 157 -10.92 19.78 5.93
CA ARG A 157 -11.49 21.13 5.92
C ARG A 157 -12.32 21.36 7.18
N TRP A 158 -11.96 22.40 7.91
CA TRP A 158 -12.68 22.86 9.09
C TRP A 158 -13.44 24.11 8.73
N VAL A 159 -14.73 24.12 9.02
CA VAL A 159 -15.62 25.26 8.76
C VAL A 159 -16.28 25.64 10.07
N GLN A 160 -16.18 26.92 10.45
CA GLN A 160 -16.94 27.42 11.58
C GLN A 160 -18.44 27.39 11.24
N ILE A 161 -19.20 26.56 11.96
CA ILE A 161 -20.66 26.57 11.90
C ILE A 161 -21.13 27.74 12.77
N GLY A 162 -21.87 28.69 12.18
CA GLY A 162 -22.47 29.80 12.93
C GLY A 162 -23.45 29.29 13.98
N LYS A 163 -23.64 30.04 15.07
CA LYS A 163 -24.69 29.72 16.06
C LYS A 163 -26.04 29.65 15.35
N ILE A 164 -26.69 28.49 15.39
CA ILE A 164 -28.12 28.41 15.09
C ILE A 164 -28.79 29.17 16.24
N SER A 165 -29.24 30.39 15.97
CA SER A 165 -30.12 31.09 16.91
C SER A 165 -31.46 30.38 16.83
N ASN A 166 -31.77 29.53 17.82
CA ASN A 166 -33.16 29.22 18.12
C ASN A 166 -33.79 30.54 18.58
N LYS A 167 -34.41 31.26 17.65
CA LYS A 167 -35.38 32.28 17.97
C LYS A 167 -36.71 31.55 18.10
N ASP A 168 -37.00 31.11 19.32
CA ASP A 168 -38.36 30.90 19.79
C ASP A 168 -38.34 31.16 21.31
N GLU A 169 -38.92 32.30 21.66
CA GLU A 169 -39.58 32.73 22.92
C GLU A 169 -39.32 34.20 23.24
#